data_AF-A0A517XQF9-F1
#
_entry.id   AF-A0A517XQF9-F1
#
_cell.length_a   1.000
_cell.length_b   1.000
_cell.length_c   1.000
_cell.angle_alpha   90.00
_cell.angle_beta   90.00
_cell.angle_gamma   90.00
#
_symmetry.space_group_name_H-M   'P 1'
#
loop_
_entity.id
_entity.type
_entity.pdbx_description
1 polymer ?
#
loop_
_entity_poly.entity_id
_entity_poly.type
_entity_poly.pdbx_seq_one_letter_code
_entity_poly.pdbx_strand_id
1 'polypeptide(L)'
;MLLPTIPPGDLARHLWFATTPALWPAWPFLPVIRHGRGAIDLGLMFDARGACGLTGYSATVFLTNVFALPRTLDQFLALPKEVFDDGEEMLAGGWRVD
;
A
#
# COMPACT_ATOMS: atom_id res chain seq x y z
N MET A 1 5.27 1.82 23.11
CA MET A 1 4.22 0.84 22.75
C MET A 1 4.74 0.05 21.58
N LEU A 2 4.79 -1.27 21.69
CA LEU A 2 5.22 -2.17 20.62
C LEU A 2 4.19 -2.12 19.49
N LEU A 3 4.64 -1.81 18.27
CA LEU A 3 3.85 -2.11 17.06
C LEU A 3 3.51 -3.61 17.13
N PRO A 4 2.25 -4.02 16.91
CA PRO A 4 1.92 -5.44 16.87
C PRO A 4 2.81 -6.11 15.83
N THR A 5 3.63 -7.07 16.28
CA THR A 5 4.53 -7.83 15.41
C THR A 5 3.69 -8.73 14.52
N ILE A 6 3.82 -8.54 13.20
CA ILE A 6 3.24 -9.41 12.19
C ILE A 6 3.85 -10.82 12.39
N PRO A 7 3.04 -11.88 12.55
CA PRO A 7 3.57 -13.24 12.61
C PRO A 7 4.43 -13.55 11.37
N PRO A 8 5.52 -14.34 11.47
CA PRO A 8 6.43 -14.56 10.35
C PRO A 8 5.77 -15.08 9.06
N GLY A 9 4.74 -15.93 9.19
CA GLY A 9 3.96 -16.43 8.04
C GLY A 9 3.12 -15.36 7.36
N ASP A 10 2.64 -14.37 8.12
CA ASP A 10 1.90 -13.23 7.58
C ASP A 10 2.83 -12.24 6.87
N LEU A 11 4.06 -12.06 7.37
CA LEU A 11 5.05 -11.17 6.75
C LEU A 11 5.37 -11.58 5.30
N ALA A 12 5.66 -12.87 5.08
CA ALA A 12 5.96 -13.39 3.75
C ALA A 12 4.78 -13.20 2.79
N ARG A 13 3.54 -13.43 3.26
CA ARG A 13 2.32 -13.20 2.49
C ARG A 13 2.19 -11.73 2.09
N HIS A 14 2.33 -10.80 3.05
CA HIS A 14 2.19 -9.38 2.78
C HIS A 14 3.25 -8.87 1.80
N LEU A 15 4.50 -9.31 1.95
CA LEU A 15 5.59 -8.95 1.03
C LEU A 15 5.34 -9.47 -0.38
N TRP A 16 4.80 -10.69 -0.50
CA TRP A 16 4.50 -11.28 -1.80
C TRP A 16 3.45 -10.45 -2.56
N PHE A 17 2.38 -10.02 -1.88
CA PHE A 17 1.43 -9.09 -2.46
C PHE A 17 2.08 -7.75 -2.80
N ALA A 18 2.81 -7.11 -1.87
CA ALA A 18 3.42 -5.80 -2.08
C ALA A 18 4.39 -5.77 -3.29
N THR A 19 5.04 -6.90 -3.60
CA THR A 19 6.02 -7.00 -4.69
C THR A 19 5.47 -7.61 -5.99
N THR A 20 4.23 -8.13 -5.98
CA THR A 20 3.66 -8.84 -7.13
C THR A 20 2.26 -8.29 -7.51
N PRO A 21 2.20 -7.18 -8.28
CA PRO A 21 0.94 -6.57 -8.72
C PRO A 21 -0.06 -7.51 -9.42
N ALA A 22 0.43 -8.53 -10.12
CA ALA A 22 -0.42 -9.52 -10.78
C ALA A 22 -1.29 -10.34 -9.80
N LEU A 23 -1.00 -10.30 -8.50
CA LEU A 23 -1.78 -10.99 -7.47
C LEU A 23 -2.83 -10.09 -6.81
N TRP A 24 -2.90 -8.81 -7.15
CA TRP A 24 -3.76 -7.85 -6.43
C TRP A 24 -5.24 -8.09 -6.75
N PRO A 25 -6.09 -8.40 -5.75
CA PRO A 25 -7.51 -8.69 -5.99
C PRO A 25 -8.29 -7.51 -6.57
N ALA A 26 -7.84 -6.28 -6.27
CA ALA A 26 -8.46 -5.04 -6.71
C ALA A 26 -7.55 -4.26 -7.68
N TRP A 27 -6.78 -4.98 -8.52
CA TRP A 27 -5.90 -4.35 -9.51
C TRP A 27 -6.65 -3.22 -10.27
N PRO A 28 -6.07 -2.01 -10.37
CA PRO A 28 -4.66 -1.68 -10.16
C PRO A 28 -4.27 -1.25 -8.74
N PHE A 29 -5.11 -1.52 -7.73
CA PHE A 29 -4.87 -1.11 -6.34
C PHE A 29 -4.67 -2.30 -5.40
N LEU A 30 -3.76 -2.14 -4.44
CA LEU A 30 -3.62 -3.03 -3.29
C LEU A 30 -4.01 -2.26 -2.02
N PRO A 31 -5.15 -2.61 -1.40
CA PRO A 31 -5.51 -2.09 -0.09
C PRO A 31 -4.49 -2.50 0.97
N VAL A 32 -4.10 -1.52 1.78
CA VAL A 32 -3.24 -1.72 2.94
C VAL A 32 -3.79 -0.96 4.14
N ILE A 33 -3.54 -1.48 5.33
CA ILE A 33 -3.90 -0.84 6.59
C ILE A 33 -2.69 -0.70 7.49
N ARG A 34 -2.73 0.27 8.39
CA ARG A 34 -1.79 0.38 9.51
C ARG A 34 -2.54 0.68 10.80
N HIS A 35 -2.22 -0.07 11.85
CA HIS A 35 -2.84 0.14 13.16
C HIS A 35 -2.08 1.22 13.92
N GLY A 36 -2.74 2.36 14.15
CA GLY A 36 -2.22 3.48 14.94
C GLY A 36 -2.75 3.49 16.39
N ARG A 37 -2.53 4.60 17.11
CA ARG A 37 -3.02 4.80 18.48
C ARG A 37 -4.54 4.99 18.51
N GLY A 38 -5.28 3.89 18.41
CA GLY A 38 -6.75 3.85 18.51
C GLY A 38 -7.50 4.08 17.20
N ALA A 39 -6.79 4.15 16.06
CA ALA A 39 -7.37 4.29 14.73
C ALA A 39 -6.67 3.36 13.73
N ILE A 40 -7.38 3.03 12.65
CA ILE A 40 -6.82 2.31 11.50
C ILE A 40 -6.58 3.35 10.41
N ASP A 41 -5.33 3.47 9.99
CA ASP A 41 -4.97 4.21 8.78
C ASP A 41 -5.25 3.31 7.58
N LEU A 42 -5.88 3.88 6.55
CA LEU A 42 -6.14 3.21 5.28
C LEU A 42 -5.19 3.76 4.21
N GLY A 43 -4.69 2.86 3.38
CA GLY A 43 -3.81 3.21 2.26
C GLY A 43 -4.05 2.33 1.05
N LEU A 44 -3.60 2.82 -0.10
CA LEU A 44 -3.53 2.05 -1.34
C LEU A 44 -2.12 2.08 -1.89
N MET A 45 -1.57 0.93 -2.23
CA MET A 45 -0.53 0.89 -3.26
C MET A 45 -1.20 0.91 -4.64
N PHE A 46 -0.48 1.45 -5.63
CA PHE A 46 -0.96 1.58 -6.99
C PHE A 46 0.09 1.05 -7.97
N ASP A 47 -0.30 0.11 -8.84
CA ASP A 47 0.56 -0.45 -9.88
C ASP A 47 0.67 0.54 -11.05
N ALA A 48 1.32 1.67 -10.79
CA ALA A 48 1.44 2.76 -11.76
C ALA A 48 2.14 2.31 -13.05
N ARG A 49 3.07 1.36 -12.93
CA ARG A 49 3.80 0.79 -14.06
C ARG A 49 2.87 -0.03 -14.94
N GLY A 50 2.11 -0.96 -14.36
CA GLY A 50 1.18 -1.81 -15.12
C GLY A 50 -0.03 -1.04 -15.63
N ALA A 51 -0.57 -0.11 -14.84
CA ALA A 51 -1.79 0.62 -15.17
C ALA A 51 -1.59 1.75 -16.18
N CYS A 52 -0.46 2.47 -16.10
CA CYS A 52 -0.24 3.68 -16.91
C CYS A 52 1.22 3.95 -17.32
N GLY A 53 2.13 2.99 -17.13
CA GLY A 53 3.52 3.11 -17.57
C GLY A 53 4.38 4.06 -16.72
N LEU A 54 3.89 4.54 -15.58
CA LEU A 54 4.63 5.43 -14.69
C LEU A 54 5.57 4.65 -13.76
N THR A 55 6.74 5.20 -13.50
CA THR A 55 7.75 4.65 -12.58
C THR A 55 7.85 5.50 -11.30
N GLY A 56 8.53 4.98 -10.27
CA GLY A 56 8.76 5.70 -9.01
C GLY A 56 7.67 5.54 -7.94
N TYR A 57 6.72 4.62 -8.14
CA TYR A 57 5.59 4.40 -7.22
C TYR A 57 5.52 2.97 -6.65
N SER A 58 6.55 2.14 -6.85
CA SER A 58 6.52 0.71 -6.52
C SER A 58 6.33 0.40 -5.03
N ALA A 59 6.79 1.29 -4.15
CA ALA A 59 6.62 1.19 -2.70
C ALA A 59 6.03 2.51 -2.15
N THR A 60 4.94 2.97 -2.77
CA THR A 60 4.22 4.18 -2.34
C THR A 60 2.84 3.81 -1.84
N VAL A 61 2.51 4.30 -0.64
CA VAL A 61 1.18 4.16 -0.04
C VAL A 61 0.47 5.51 -0.12
N PHE A 62 -0.58 5.59 -0.92
CA PHE A 62 -1.47 6.75 -0.98
C PHE A 62 -2.50 6.66 0.14
N LEU A 63 -2.64 7.71 0.96
CA LEU A 63 -3.54 7.74 2.12
C LEU A 63 -4.98 7.97 1.67
N THR A 64 -5.63 6.88 1.24
CA THR A 64 -7.03 6.82 0.81
C THR A 64 -7.53 5.37 0.90
N ASN A 65 -8.76 5.11 0.44
CA ASN A 65 -9.31 3.78 0.28
C ASN A 65 -10.01 3.63 -1.09
N VAL A 66 -10.27 2.39 -1.49
CA VAL A 66 -10.85 2.07 -2.81
C VAL A 66 -12.23 2.70 -3.05
N PHE A 67 -12.97 3.01 -1.99
CA PHE A 67 -14.30 3.64 -2.08
C PHE A 67 -14.25 5.17 -2.15
N ALA A 68 -13.07 5.77 -1.93
CA ALA A 68 -12.85 7.22 -1.91
C ALA A 68 -11.82 7.67 -2.96
N LEU A 69 -11.74 6.95 -4.08
CA LEU A 69 -10.84 7.28 -5.18
C LEU A 69 -11.23 8.60 -5.87
N PRO A 70 -10.26 9.49 -6.15
CA PRO A 70 -10.49 10.65 -7.02
C PRO A 70 -10.85 10.24 -8.45
N ARG A 71 -11.44 11.17 -9.21
CA ARG A 71 -11.94 10.87 -10.56
C ARG A 71 -10.86 10.79 -11.63
N THR A 72 -9.67 11.34 -11.35
CA THR A 72 -8.58 11.41 -12.32
C THR A 72 -7.27 10.91 -11.72
N LEU A 73 -6.38 10.44 -12.60
CA LEU A 73 -5.05 10.00 -12.21
C LEU A 73 -4.25 11.13 -11.55
N ASP A 74 -4.29 12.34 -12.09
CA ASP A 74 -3.58 13.49 -11.51
C ASP A 74 -4.03 13.80 -10.08
N GLN A 75 -5.34 13.72 -9.83
CA GLN A 75 -5.88 13.91 -8.47
C GLN A 75 -5.44 12.78 -7.53
N PHE A 76 -5.39 11.53 -8.02
CA PHE A 76 -4.90 10.40 -7.26
C PHE A 76 -3.41 10.55 -6.91
N LEU A 77 -2.57 10.89 -7.89
CA LEU A 77 -1.12 11.07 -7.67
C LEU A 77 -0.79 12.25 -6.74
N ALA A 78 -1.69 13.23 -6.66
CA ALA A 78 -1.60 14.38 -5.75
C ALA A 78 -2.04 14.08 -4.30
N LEU A 79 -2.61 12.90 -4.02
CA LEU A 79 -3.00 12.53 -2.66
C LEU A 79 -1.78 12.54 -1.70
N PRO A 80 -2.02 12.79 -0.40
CA PRO A 80 -1.03 12.50 0.64
C PRO A 80 -0.54 11.06 0.51
N LYS A 81 0.77 10.87 0.62
CA LYS A 81 1.41 9.57 0.41
C LYS A 81 2.64 9.41 1.26
N GLU A 82 2.93 8.17 1.61
CA GLU A 82 4.19 7.73 2.20
C GLU A 82 4.99 6.98 1.13
N VAL A 83 6.28 7.30 1.03
CA VAL A 83 7.20 6.70 0.06
C VAL A 83 8.24 5.92 0.83
N PHE A 84 8.42 4.67 0.44
CA PHE A 84 9.40 3.74 0.98
C PHE A 84 10.37 3.32 -0.14
N ASP A 85 11.54 2.84 0.25
CA ASP A 85 12.53 2.28 -0.67
C ASP A 85 12.01 0.96 -1.28
N ASP A 86 11.34 0.12 -0.48
CA ASP A 86 10.79 -1.16 -0.92
C ASP A 86 9.58 -1.64 -0.09
N GLY A 87 9.09 -2.83 -0.43
CA GLY A 87 7.98 -3.47 0.29
C GLY A 87 8.33 -3.90 1.71
N GLU A 88 9.59 -4.24 2.01
CA GLU A 88 10.01 -4.63 3.36
C GLU A 88 9.98 -3.43 4.30
N GLU A 89 10.48 -2.27 3.84
CA GLU A 89 10.43 -1.02 4.60
C GLU A 89 8.98 -0.56 4.83
N MET A 90 8.11 -0.68 3.82
CA MET A 90 6.68 -0.41 3.97
C MET A 90 6.05 -1.25 5.10
N LEU A 91 6.36 -2.56 5.15
CA LEU A 91 5.87 -3.46 6.20
C LEU A 91 6.50 -3.15 7.57
N ALA A 92 7.77 -2.78 7.61
CA ALA A 92 8.45 -2.31 8.83
C ALA A 92 7.83 -1.01 9.36
N GLY A 93 7.33 -0.15 8.45
CA GLY A 93 6.51 1.03 8.75
C GLY A 93 5.11 0.71 9.30
N GLY A 94 4.77 -0.57 9.45
CA GLY A 94 3.53 -1.05 10.06
C GLY A 94 2.35 -1.21 9.11
N TRP A 95 2.53 -0.93 7.82
CA TRP A 95 1.53 -1.23 6.80
C TRP A 95 1.42 -2.74 6.59
N ARG A 96 0.23 -3.21 6.23
CA ARG A 96 -0.04 -4.61 5.90
C ARG A 96 -1.22 -4.73 4.95
N VAL A 97 -1.24 -5.80 4.17
CA VAL A 97 -2.35 -6.09 3.24
C VAL A 97 -3.55 -6.64 3.99
N ASP A 98 -4.72 -6.04 3.79
CA ASP A 98 -6.02 -6.46 4.34
C ASP A 98 -7.16 -6.11 3.37
#